data_AF-A0A2C9UMX0-F1
#
_entry.id   AF-A0A2C9UMX0-F1
#
_cell.length_a   1.000
_cell.length_b   1.000
_cell.length_c   1.000
_cell.angle_alpha   90.00
_cell.angle_beta   90.00
_cell.angle_gamma   90.00
#
_symmetry.space_group_name_H-M   'P 1'
#
loop_
_entity.id
_entity.type
_entity.pdbx_description
1 polymer ?
#
loop_
_entity_poly.entity_id
_entity_poly.type
_entity_poly.pdbx_seq_one_letter_code
_entity_poly.pdbx_strand_id
1 'polypeptide(L)' 'MILWHAHQNDAAAVRKLLVEDPSLVHARDYDNRTPLHVASLHGWIDVAKCLIEFGADVNAQDRWKNTV' A
#
# COMPACT_ATOMS: atom_id res chain seq x y z
N MET A 1 8.77 -4.44 -4.02
CA MET A 1 9.40 -4.51 -2.67
C MET A 1 8.46 -4.01 -1.58
N ILE A 2 7.90 -2.79 -1.68
CA ILE A 2 6.93 -2.30 -0.68
C ILE A 2 5.66 -3.17 -0.55
N LEU A 3 5.14 -3.70 -1.67
CA LEU A 3 3.98 -4.61 -1.69
C LEU A 3 4.23 -5.93 -0.95
N TRP A 4 5.47 -6.44 -0.94
CA TRP A 4 5.84 -7.67 -0.23
C TRP A 4 5.92 -7.45 1.28
N HIS A 5 6.40 -6.28 1.71
CA HIS A 5 6.35 -5.88 3.12
C HIS A 5 4.92 -5.58 3.57
N ALA A 6 4.11 -4.97 2.69
CA ALA A 6 2.69 -4.83 2.92
C ALA A 6 2.08 -6.21 3.15
N HIS A 7 2.29 -7.18 2.25
CA HIS A 7 1.84 -8.60 2.36
C HIS A 7 2.25 -9.33 3.67
N GLN A 8 3.22 -8.82 4.43
CA GLN A 8 3.63 -9.44 5.70
C GLN A 8 3.11 -8.71 6.92
N ASN A 9 2.23 -7.71 6.75
CA ASN A 9 1.80 -6.79 7.80
C ASN A 9 2.96 -6.02 8.45
N ASP A 10 4.06 -5.79 7.73
CA ASP A 10 5.22 -5.09 8.28
C ASP A 10 5.09 -3.59 8.08
N ALA A 11 4.26 -2.96 8.91
CA ALA A 11 4.03 -1.52 8.88
C ALA A 11 5.32 -0.72 9.15
N ALA A 12 6.28 -1.27 9.92
CA ALA A 12 7.54 -0.60 10.21
C ALA A 12 8.44 -0.55 8.97
N ALA A 13 8.55 -1.66 8.23
CA ALA A 13 9.29 -1.71 6.97
C ALA A 13 8.61 -0.86 5.89
N VAL A 14 7.27 -0.94 5.76
CA VAL A 14 6.50 -0.09 4.84
C VAL A 14 6.75 1.38 5.13
N ARG A 15 6.67 1.81 6.40
CA ARG A 15 6.97 3.19 6.80
C ARG A 15 8.39 3.59 6.45
N LYS A 16 9.37 2.74 6.75
CA LYS A 16 10.79 3.06 6.47
C LYS A 16 11.04 3.26 4.98
N LEU A 17 10.46 2.39 4.14
CA LEU A 17 10.53 2.51 2.70
C LEU A 17 9.84 3.78 2.18
N LEU A 18 8.68 4.15 2.74
CA LEU A 18 7.97 5.38 2.36
C LEU A 18 8.71 6.65 2.79
N VAL A 19 9.46 6.60 3.90
CA VAL A 19 10.33 7.71 4.32
C VAL A 19 11.53 7.85 3.39
N GLU A 20 12.12 6.74 2.95
CA GLU A 20 13.24 6.74 2.00
C GLU A 20 12.78 7.16 0.60
N ASP A 21 11.63 6.67 0.15
CA ASP A 21 11.03 7.00 -1.14
C ASP A 21 9.49 7.12 -1.03
N PRO A 22 8.97 8.36 -0.92
CA PRO A 22 7.52 8.61 -0.85
C PRO A 22 6.76 8.16 -2.10
N SER A 23 7.43 8.02 -3.25
CA SER A 23 6.77 7.62 -4.49
C SER A 23 6.27 6.17 -4.46
N LEU A 24 6.81 5.36 -3.54
CA LEU A 24 6.40 3.97 -3.34
C LEU A 24 4.95 3.80 -2.88
N VAL A 25 4.33 4.85 -2.33
CA VAL A 25 2.91 4.82 -1.95
C VAL A 25 1.98 4.59 -3.15
N HIS A 26 2.42 5.01 -4.34
CA HIS A 26 1.72 4.82 -5.60
C HIS A 26 2.25 3.64 -6.41
N ALA A 27 3.14 2.82 -5.83
CA ALA A 27 3.65 1.62 -6.49
C ALA A 27 2.49 0.70 -6.88
N ARG A 28 2.57 0.15 -8.08
CA ARG A 28 1.55 -0.77 -8.61
C ARG A 28 2.18 -2.11 -8.88
N ASP A 29 1.51 -3.17 -8.46
CA ASP A 29 1.89 -4.54 -8.85
C ASP A 29 1.44 -4.84 -10.28
N TYR A 30 1.75 -6.04 -10.78
CA TYR A 30 1.29 -6.57 -12.08
C TYR A 30 -0.24 -6.49 -12.28
N ASP A 31 -1.00 -6.48 -11.18
CA ASP A 31 -2.47 -6.35 -11.16
C ASP A 31 -2.96 -4.90 -10.96
N ASN A 32 -2.10 -3.89 -11.12
CA ASN A 32 -2.36 -2.49 -10.77
C ASN A 32 -2.76 -2.26 -9.30
N ARG A 33 -2.52 -3.23 -8.42
CA ARG A 33 -2.79 -3.11 -6.98
C ARG A 33 -1.78 -2.19 -6.33
N THR A 34 -2.27 -1.22 -5.58
CA THR A 34 -1.46 -0.34 -4.72
C THR A 34 -1.16 -1.03 -3.39
N PRO A 35 -0.17 -0.56 -2.60
CA PRO A 35 0.09 -1.12 -1.28
C PRO A 35 -1.15 -1.04 -0.37
N LEU A 36 -2.00 -0.04 -0.61
CA LEU A 36 -3.26 0.14 0.10
C LEU A 36 -4.29 -0.94 -0.26
N HIS A 37 -4.36 -1.40 -1.52
CA HIS A 37 -5.21 -2.56 -1.89
C HIS A 37 -4.80 -3.80 -1.13
N VAL A 38 -3.49 -4.04 -1.00
CA VAL A 38 -2.96 -5.20 -0.27
C VAL A 38 -3.30 -5.08 1.22
N ALA A 39 -3.10 -3.91 1.81
CA ALA A 39 -3.45 -3.68 3.21
C ALA A 39 -4.96 -3.87 3.47
N SER A 40 -5.83 -3.37 2.60
CA SER A 40 -7.27 -3.54 2.70
C SER A 40 -7.74 -4.98 2.50
N LEU A 41 -7.17 -5.68 1.51
CA LEU A 41 -7.51 -7.08 1.22
C LEU A 41 -7.26 -7.99 2.43
N HIS A 42 -6.20 -7.72 3.18
CA HIS A 42 -5.81 -8.49 4.35
C HIS A 42 -6.32 -7.89 5.68
N GLY A 43 -6.94 -6.71 5.67
CA GLY A 43 -7.42 -6.02 6.87
C GLY A 43 -6.31 -5.46 7.77
N TRP A 44 -5.15 -5.13 7.21
CA TRP A 44 -4.02 -4.55 7.96
C TRP A 44 -4.19 -3.07 8.18
N ILE A 45 -4.91 -2.74 9.25
CA ILE A 45 -5.26 -1.38 9.63
C ILE A 45 -4.00 -0.52 9.87
N ASP A 46 -2.95 -1.07 10.49
CA ASP A 46 -1.73 -0.30 10.80
C ASP A 46 -0.95 0.07 9.52
N VAL A 47 -0.86 -0.87 8.58
CA VAL A 47 -0.25 -0.63 7.27
C VAL A 47 -1.08 0.37 6.47
N ALA A 48 -2.41 0.22 6.46
CA ALA A 48 -3.33 1.11 5.77
C ALA A 48 -3.26 2.55 6.32
N LYS A 49 -3.26 2.72 7.64
CA LYS A 49 -3.08 4.02 8.29
C LYS A 49 -1.77 4.67 7.89
N CYS A 50 -0.67 3.92 7.92
CA CYS A 50 0.62 4.45 7.53
C CYS A 50 0.60 4.89 6.06
N LEU A 51 0.08 4.09 5.15
CA LEU A 51 -0.05 4.46 3.73
C LEU A 51 -0.90 5.73 3.53
N ILE A 52 -2.01 5.86 4.24
CA ILE A 52 -2.88 7.05 4.18
C ILE A 52 -2.17 8.30 4.71
N GLU A 53 -1.40 8.20 5.79
CA GLU A 53 -0.58 9.30 6.33
C GLU A 53 0.45 9.81 5.31
N PHE A 54 0.99 8.92 4.47
CA PHE A 54 1.92 9.26 3.39
C PHE A 54 1.22 9.70 2.09
N GLY A 55 -0.10 9.86 2.08
CA GLY A 55 -0.86 10.36 0.93
C GLY A 55 -1.28 9.28 -0.08
N ALA A 56 -1.45 8.04 0.37
CA ALA A 56 -1.98 6.99 -0.48
C ALA A 56 -3.35 7.35 -1.07
N ASP A 57 -3.52 7.10 -2.36
CA ASP A 57 -4.78 7.30 -3.04
C ASP A 57 -5.78 6.21 -2.66
N VAL A 58 -6.75 6.61 -1.82
CA VAL A 58 -7.86 5.76 -1.36
C VAL A 58 -8.89 5.47 -2.45
N ASN A 59 -8.80 6.14 -3.60
CA ASN A 59 -9.67 5.89 -4.75
C ASN A 59 -8.91 5.17 -5.88
N ALA A 60 -7.67 4.74 -5.64
CA ALA A 60 -6.93 3.96 -6.60
C ALA A 60 -7.74 2.71 -6.98
N GLN A 61 -7.82 2.44 -8.28
CA GLN A 61 -8.49 1.26 -8.81
C GLN A 61 -7.45 0.24 -9.26
N ASP A 62 -7.65 -1.02 -8.87
CA ASP A 62 -6.89 -2.14 -9.42
C ASP A 62 -7.34 -2.48 -10.85
N ARG A 63 -6.70 -3.47 -11.46
CA ARG A 63 -7.01 -3.94 -12.81
C ARG A 63 -8.46 -4.45 -12.96
N TRP A 64 -9.10 -4.85 -11.86
CA TRP A 64 -10.48 -5.33 -11.83
C TRP A 64 -11.49 -4.25 -11.47
N LYS A 65 -11.07 -2.97 -11.40
CA LYS A 65 -11.87 -1.82 -10.95
C LYS A 65 -12.35 -1.94 -9.51
N ASN A 66 -11.72 -2.78 -8.70
CA ASN A 66 -11.95 -2.75 -7.27
C ASN A 66 -11.25 -1.51 -6.72
N THR A 67 -11.92 -0.81 -5.81
CA THR A 67 -11.29 0.20 -4.97
C THR A 67 -10.59 -0.50 -3.81
N VAL A 68 -9.62 0.20 -3.22
CA VAL A 68 -9.02 -0.20 -1.94
C VAL A 68 -10.04 -0.32 -0.82
#